data_AF-A0A7Y2XNE3-F1
#
_entry.id   AF-A0A7Y2XNE3-F1
#
_cell.length_a   1.000
_cell.length_b   1.000
_cell.length_c   1.000
_cell.angle_alpha   90.00
_cell.angle_beta   90.00
_cell.angle_gamma   90.00
#
_symmetry.space_group_name_H-M   'P 1'
#
loop_
_entity.id
_entity.type
_entity.pdbx_description
1 polymer ?
#
loop_
_entity_poly.entity_id
_entity_poly.type
_entity_poly.pdbx_seq_one_letter_code
_entity_poly.pdbx_strand_id
1 'polypeptide(L)'
;MRGLLTVLVLSLASLAAQAEPIAPASLTELARRSDLVAVAQVRDTDYRMRREIPVSGSAYLRPLITYKGDDTVEIFEIYEKGLHERACYFPNPTVFEEGRRYLVFLVRDPDDPERFRAHPEGCALDVLVDRDNRYALRYPADGIRLGDKLERLAIPMNFADRYAIVADEDLLPQRRDLLLARGAIEAYGEDRWIFLFGIPLHEARRLIDPAALADRVYSK
;
A
#
# COMPACT_ATOMS: atom_id res chain seq x y z
N MET A 1 9.65 61.04 38.97
CA MET A 1 10.36 59.84 38.51
C MET A 1 9.32 58.86 37.96
N ARG A 2 9.08 58.87 36.64
CA ARG A 2 8.11 58.02 35.94
C ARG A 2 8.90 57.01 35.12
N GLY A 3 8.96 55.76 35.58
CA GLY A 3 9.47 54.63 34.79
C GLY A 3 8.32 54.05 33.97
N LEU A 4 8.40 54.17 32.65
CA LEU A 4 7.42 53.62 31.72
C LEU A 4 7.79 52.16 31.43
N LEU A 5 6.97 51.23 31.91
CA LEU A 5 7.04 49.82 31.56
C LEU A 5 6.44 49.65 30.15
N THR A 6 7.27 49.30 29.16
CA THR A 6 6.77 48.91 27.84
C THR A 6 6.71 47.40 27.79
N VAL A 7 5.49 46.84 27.86
CA VAL A 7 5.25 45.41 27.69
C VAL A 7 5.22 45.11 26.18
N LEU A 8 6.23 44.38 25.71
CA LEU A 8 6.29 43.88 24.35
C LEU A 8 5.51 42.55 24.29
N VAL A 9 4.31 42.57 23.72
CA VAL A 9 3.54 41.34 23.43
C VAL A 9 4.05 40.76 22.11
N LEU A 10 4.91 39.74 22.17
CA LEU A 10 5.21 38.90 21.02
C LEU A 10 4.04 37.92 20.80
N SER A 11 3.23 38.18 19.77
CA SER A 11 2.28 37.19 19.26
C SER A 11 3.03 36.08 18.52
N LEU A 12 3.15 34.92 19.17
CA LEU A 12 3.54 33.64 18.55
C LEU A 12 2.46 33.20 17.56
N ALA A 13 2.66 33.46 16.27
CA ALA A 13 1.88 32.80 15.22
C ALA A 13 2.41 31.38 15.04
N SER A 14 1.75 30.41 15.67
CA SER A 14 1.96 28.99 15.42
C SER A 14 1.44 28.65 14.02
N LEU A 15 2.35 28.45 13.05
CA LEU A 15 2.02 27.74 11.83
C LEU A 15 1.94 26.24 12.15
N ALA A 16 0.79 25.80 12.64
CA ALA A 16 0.40 24.41 12.44
C ALA A 16 0.08 24.27 10.96
N ALA A 17 1.02 23.75 10.17
CA ALA A 17 0.75 23.30 8.82
C ALA A 17 -0.29 22.17 8.93
N GLN A 18 -1.56 22.51 8.74
CA GLN A 18 -2.61 21.53 8.56
C GLN A 18 -2.31 20.87 7.21
N ALA A 19 -1.77 19.64 7.25
CA ALA A 19 -1.61 18.86 6.04
C ALA A 19 -3.00 18.70 5.40
N GLU A 20 -3.17 19.19 4.18
CA GLU A 20 -4.42 19.03 3.46
C GLU A 20 -4.77 17.54 3.35
N PRO A 21 -6.06 17.17 3.50
CA PRO A 21 -6.46 15.79 3.42
C PRO A 21 -6.12 15.25 2.02
N ILE A 22 -5.32 14.20 1.98
CA ILE A 22 -4.89 13.55 0.74
C ILE A 22 -6.15 13.05 -0.01
N ALA A 23 -6.35 13.56 -1.22
CA ALA A 23 -7.47 13.18 -2.08
C ALA A 23 -7.31 11.72 -2.57
N PRO A 24 -8.41 10.98 -2.77
CA PRO A 24 -8.33 9.68 -3.41
C PRO A 24 -7.84 9.80 -4.87
N ALA A 25 -6.97 8.88 -5.29
CA ALA A 25 -6.48 8.81 -6.66
C ALA A 25 -7.07 7.60 -7.40
N SER A 26 -7.19 7.69 -8.72
CA SER A 26 -7.51 6.51 -9.55
C SER A 26 -6.27 5.65 -9.81
N LEU A 27 -6.44 4.38 -10.14
CA LEU A 27 -5.34 3.49 -10.55
C LEU A 27 -4.60 4.04 -11.77
N THR A 28 -5.30 4.68 -12.71
CA THR A 28 -4.69 5.34 -13.88
C THR A 28 -3.84 6.53 -13.46
N GLU A 29 -4.32 7.36 -12.53
CA GLU A 29 -3.57 8.52 -12.04
C GLU A 29 -2.33 8.11 -11.25
N LEU A 30 -2.44 7.08 -10.40
CA LEU A 30 -1.30 6.50 -9.68
C LEU A 30 -0.27 5.95 -10.67
N ALA A 31 -0.69 5.14 -11.65
CA ALA A 31 0.21 4.59 -12.67
C ALA A 31 0.94 5.69 -13.46
N ARG A 32 0.24 6.77 -13.81
CA ARG A 32 0.81 7.89 -14.56
C ARG A 32 1.90 8.61 -13.77
N ARG A 33 1.71 8.76 -12.45
CA ARG A 33 2.68 9.42 -11.56
C ARG A 33 3.79 8.49 -11.08
N SER A 34 3.60 7.18 -11.13
CA SER A 34 4.60 6.18 -10.78
C SER A 34 5.71 6.04 -11.80
N ASP A 35 6.92 5.75 -11.32
CA ASP A 35 8.06 5.27 -12.11
C ASP A 35 8.07 3.74 -12.21
N LEU A 36 7.47 3.04 -11.25
CA LEU A 36 7.31 1.58 -11.24
C LEU A 36 5.86 1.21 -10.90
N VAL A 37 5.27 0.34 -11.71
CA VAL A 37 3.99 -0.33 -11.43
C VAL A 37 4.18 -1.82 -11.67
N ALA A 38 4.01 -2.63 -10.63
CA ALA A 38 4.25 -4.06 -10.74
C ALA A 38 3.39 -4.86 -9.75
N VAL A 39 3.10 -6.12 -10.09
CA VAL A 39 2.82 -7.13 -9.07
C VAL A 39 4.16 -7.65 -8.58
N ALA A 40 4.39 -7.55 -7.28
CA ALA A 40 5.66 -7.91 -6.66
C ALA A 40 5.44 -8.66 -5.34
N GLN A 41 6.42 -9.46 -4.97
CA GLN A 41 6.40 -10.29 -3.77
C GLN A 41 7.49 -9.85 -2.80
N VAL A 42 7.12 -9.71 -1.52
CA VAL A 42 8.07 -9.39 -0.46
C VAL A 42 9.06 -10.53 -0.29
N ARG A 43 10.35 -10.20 -0.31
CA ARG A 43 11.46 -11.13 -0.06
C ARG A 43 12.01 -11.00 1.33
N ASP A 44 12.18 -9.76 1.78
CA ASP A 44 12.74 -9.43 3.08
C ASP A 44 12.37 -7.99 3.46
N THR A 45 12.51 -7.65 4.73
CA THR A 45 12.38 -6.30 5.24
C THR A 45 13.47 -6.01 6.27
N ASP A 46 14.11 -4.86 6.16
CA ASP A 46 15.04 -4.33 7.15
C ASP A 46 14.48 -3.04 7.75
N TYR A 47 13.61 -3.20 8.76
CA TYR A 47 13.04 -2.07 9.48
C TYR A 47 13.69 -1.89 10.84
N ARG A 48 13.98 -0.63 11.14
CA ARG A 48 14.20 -0.19 12.51
C ARG A 48 12.86 -0.12 13.23
N MET A 49 12.75 -0.92 14.29
CA MET A 49 11.55 -1.00 15.12
C MET A 49 11.64 -0.11 16.35
N ARG A 50 10.50 0.41 16.82
CA ARG A 50 10.33 0.99 18.16
C ARG A 50 9.01 0.54 18.74
N ARG A 51 9.04 -0.12 19.90
CA ARG A 51 7.84 -0.72 20.53
C ARG A 51 7.06 -1.58 19.54
N GLU A 52 7.77 -2.45 18.81
CA GLU A 52 7.22 -3.37 17.81
C GLU A 52 6.54 -2.70 16.59
N ILE A 53 6.72 -1.38 16.43
CA ILE A 53 6.21 -0.63 15.29
C ILE A 53 7.40 -0.20 14.39
N PRO A 54 7.35 -0.43 13.07
CA PRO A 54 8.37 0.07 12.16
C PRO A 54 8.35 1.59 12.13
N VAL A 55 9.54 2.21 12.21
CA VAL A 55 9.69 3.68 12.20
C VAL A 55 10.57 4.19 11.06
N SER A 56 11.34 3.30 10.42
CA SER A 56 12.14 3.59 9.23
C SER A 56 12.76 2.31 8.70
N GLY A 57 13.03 2.24 7.40
CA GLY A 57 13.82 1.17 6.80
C GLY A 57 13.25 0.76 5.45
N SER A 58 13.59 -0.44 5.02
CA SER A 58 13.39 -0.85 3.64
C SER A 58 12.69 -2.20 3.51
N ALA A 59 11.85 -2.30 2.49
CA ALA A 59 11.31 -3.55 2.00
C ALA A 59 11.99 -3.94 0.70
N TYR A 60 12.33 -5.21 0.55
CA TYR A 60 12.91 -5.75 -0.67
C TYR A 60 11.89 -6.64 -1.35
N LEU A 61 11.46 -6.24 -2.54
CA LEU A 61 10.42 -6.94 -3.29
C LEU A 61 10.98 -7.46 -4.62
N ARG A 62 10.59 -8.69 -4.96
CA ARG A 62 10.85 -9.29 -6.27
C ARG A 62 9.65 -9.01 -7.19
N PRO A 63 9.82 -8.41 -8.37
CA PRO A 63 8.73 -8.28 -9.33
C PRO A 63 8.34 -9.66 -9.87
N LEU A 64 7.03 -9.88 -9.98
CA LEU A 64 6.41 -11.06 -10.61
C LEU A 64 5.83 -10.69 -11.98
N ILE A 65 5.22 -9.50 -12.07
CA ILE A 65 4.68 -8.95 -13.32
C ILE A 65 4.96 -7.45 -13.33
N THR A 66 5.81 -6.97 -14.23
CA THR A 66 6.07 -5.55 -14.41
C THR A 66 5.08 -4.96 -15.41
N TYR A 67 4.31 -3.95 -15.00
CA TYR A 67 3.41 -3.20 -15.88
C TYR A 67 4.04 -1.91 -16.41
N LYS A 68 4.97 -1.33 -15.65
CA LYS A 68 5.74 -0.12 -16.00
C LYS A 68 7.06 -0.12 -15.23
N GLY A 69 8.14 0.35 -15.86
CA GLY A 69 9.49 0.35 -15.29
C GLY A 69 10.38 -0.75 -15.87
N ASP A 70 11.60 -0.84 -15.35
CA ASP A 70 12.62 -1.80 -15.82
C ASP A 70 12.22 -3.25 -15.49
N ASP A 71 12.04 -4.07 -16.51
CA ASP A 71 11.65 -5.48 -16.41
C ASP A 71 12.83 -6.43 -16.15
N THR A 72 14.06 -5.91 -16.16
CA THR A 72 15.28 -6.68 -15.85
C THR A 72 15.64 -6.68 -14.36
N VAL A 73 14.97 -5.84 -13.56
CA VAL A 73 15.21 -5.73 -12.12
C VAL A 73 14.76 -7.00 -11.41
N GLU A 74 15.68 -7.69 -10.74
CA GLU A 74 15.36 -8.90 -9.98
C GLU A 74 14.77 -8.63 -8.59
N ILE A 75 15.22 -7.56 -7.94
CA ILE A 75 14.75 -7.08 -6.64
C ILE A 75 14.83 -5.56 -6.64
N PHE A 76 13.80 -4.90 -6.13
CA PHE A 76 13.83 -3.46 -5.88
C PHE A 76 13.58 -3.14 -4.41
N GLU A 77 14.12 -2.01 -3.98
CA GLU A 77 14.03 -1.52 -2.61
C GLU A 77 12.94 -0.44 -2.49
N ILE A 78 12.05 -0.59 -1.51
CA ILE A 78 11.09 0.43 -1.12
C ILE A 78 11.51 0.96 0.25
N TYR A 79 11.86 2.24 0.33
CA TYR A 79 12.22 2.89 1.59
C TYR A 79 11.01 3.62 2.20
N GLU A 80 10.84 3.51 3.51
CA GLU A 80 9.80 4.23 4.26
C GLU A 80 10.37 4.81 5.56
N LYS A 81 9.88 5.99 5.95
CA LYS A 81 10.33 6.68 7.15
C LYS A 81 9.18 7.39 7.85
N GLY A 82 9.07 7.12 9.15
CA GLY A 82 8.09 7.73 10.03
C GLY A 82 6.85 6.86 10.19
N LEU A 83 6.00 7.27 11.13
CA LEU A 83 4.73 6.61 11.39
C LEU A 83 3.61 7.52 10.89
N HIS A 84 2.92 7.08 9.85
CA HIS A 84 1.81 7.80 9.24
C HIS A 84 0.78 6.80 8.72
N GLU A 85 -0.45 7.26 8.48
CA GLU A 85 -1.63 6.42 8.18
C GLU A 85 -1.41 5.44 7.02
N ARG A 86 -0.56 5.80 6.06
CA ARG A 86 -0.31 5.02 4.84
C ARG A 86 1.17 4.73 4.62
N ALA A 87 1.89 4.55 5.72
CA ALA A 87 3.27 4.11 5.66
C ALA A 87 3.38 2.79 4.90
N CYS A 88 4.31 2.76 3.94
CA CYS A 88 4.52 1.63 3.05
C CYS A 88 5.39 0.56 3.71
N TYR A 89 4.92 0.06 4.86
CA TYR A 89 5.53 -1.04 5.58
C TYR A 89 4.85 -2.35 5.21
N PHE A 90 5.67 -3.36 4.92
CA PHE A 90 5.23 -4.70 4.56
C PHE A 90 5.55 -5.69 5.67
N PRO A 91 4.70 -6.69 5.96
CA PRO A 91 5.05 -7.75 6.89
C PRO A 91 6.27 -8.54 6.39
N ASN A 92 7.23 -8.78 7.28
CA ASN A 92 8.39 -9.60 6.95
C ASN A 92 7.96 -11.07 6.77
N PRO A 93 8.28 -11.74 5.64
CA PRO A 93 8.13 -13.18 5.56
C PRO A 93 9.02 -13.88 6.59
N THR A 94 8.52 -14.95 7.21
CA THR A 94 9.39 -15.84 7.98
C THR A 94 10.22 -16.72 7.03
N VAL A 95 11.30 -17.33 7.51
CA VAL A 95 12.19 -18.19 6.68
C VAL A 95 11.50 -19.40 6.07
N PHE A 96 10.30 -19.76 6.56
CA PHE A 96 9.51 -20.90 6.09
C PHE A 96 8.32 -20.47 5.22
N GLU A 97 8.17 -19.17 4.96
CA GLU A 97 7.00 -18.61 4.31
C GLU A 97 7.39 -17.88 3.03
N GLU A 98 6.59 -18.12 1.99
CA GLU A 98 6.64 -17.30 0.80
C GLU A 98 6.03 -15.94 1.11
N GLY A 99 6.70 -14.84 0.80
CA GLY A 99 6.18 -13.52 1.14
C GLY A 99 4.88 -13.13 0.43
N ARG A 100 4.20 -12.15 1.04
CA ARG A 100 2.96 -11.57 0.53
C ARG A 100 3.19 -10.87 -0.82
N ARG A 101 2.15 -10.87 -1.65
CA ARG A 101 2.17 -10.26 -2.99
C ARG A 101 1.34 -8.99 -3.00
N TYR A 102 1.80 -8.00 -3.76
CA TYR A 102 1.17 -6.70 -3.83
C TYR A 102 1.20 -6.16 -5.26
N LEU A 103 0.14 -5.47 -5.66
CA LEU A 103 0.20 -4.53 -6.77
C LEU A 103 0.71 -3.20 -6.23
N VAL A 104 1.91 -2.80 -6.63
CA VAL A 104 2.58 -1.60 -6.13
C VAL A 104 2.58 -0.46 -7.14
N PHE A 105 2.51 0.77 -6.63
CA PHE A 105 2.62 2.02 -7.37
C PHE A 105 3.69 2.88 -6.68
N LEU A 106 4.84 3.03 -7.34
CA LEU A 106 6.03 3.59 -6.69
C LEU A 106 6.67 4.70 -7.52
N VAL A 107 7.30 5.65 -6.83
CA VAL A 107 8.11 6.73 -7.42
C VAL A 107 9.56 6.54 -7.01
N ARG A 108 10.51 6.96 -7.85
CA ARG A 108 11.92 6.94 -7.45
C ARG A 108 12.15 7.87 -6.27
N ASP A 109 13.00 7.46 -5.34
CA ASP A 109 13.41 8.34 -4.25
C ASP A 109 14.25 9.49 -4.83
N PRO A 110 13.87 10.76 -4.61
CA PRO A 110 14.66 11.90 -5.07
C PRO A 110 16.05 11.98 -4.42
N ASP A 111 16.22 11.41 -3.23
CA ASP A 111 17.48 11.41 -2.50
C ASP A 111 18.38 10.23 -2.88
N ASP A 112 17.80 9.15 -3.43
CA ASP A 112 18.50 7.92 -3.80
C ASP A 112 17.78 7.19 -4.97
N PRO A 113 18.15 7.44 -6.24
CA PRO A 113 17.40 6.96 -7.39
C PRO A 113 17.40 5.43 -7.56
N GLU A 114 18.21 4.69 -6.79
CA GLU A 114 18.20 3.23 -6.74
C GLU A 114 17.03 2.67 -5.91
N ARG A 115 16.40 3.53 -5.10
CA ARG A 115 15.27 3.18 -4.22
C ARG A 115 13.97 3.78 -4.69
N PHE A 116 12.89 3.22 -4.17
CA PHE A 116 11.53 3.68 -4.40
C PHE A 116 10.88 4.21 -3.13
N ARG A 117 9.90 5.10 -3.30
CA ARG A 117 9.03 5.66 -2.26
C ARG A 117 7.57 5.47 -2.63
N ALA A 118 6.74 5.49 -1.60
CA ALA A 118 5.30 5.49 -1.72
C ALA A 118 4.76 6.82 -2.26
N HIS A 119 3.58 6.76 -2.90
CA HIS A 119 2.76 7.94 -3.07
C HIS A 119 2.12 8.35 -1.73
N PRO A 120 1.73 9.63 -1.56
CA PRO A 120 0.96 10.07 -0.39
C PRO A 120 -0.35 9.28 -0.18
N GLU A 121 -0.98 8.83 -1.27
CA GLU A 121 -2.20 8.03 -1.25
C GLU A 121 -1.97 6.59 -0.75
N GLY A 122 -0.73 6.17 -0.55
CA GLY A 122 -0.33 4.79 -0.25
C GLY A 122 0.40 4.13 -1.42
N CYS A 123 0.89 2.90 -1.23
CA CYS A 123 1.82 2.28 -2.18
C CYS A 123 1.40 0.92 -2.74
N ALA A 124 0.55 0.17 -2.04
CA ALA A 124 0.38 -1.25 -2.31
C ALA A 124 -1.06 -1.71 -2.07
N LEU A 125 -1.54 -2.60 -2.95
CA LEU A 125 -2.79 -3.33 -2.80
C LEU A 125 -2.48 -4.82 -2.68
N ASP A 126 -3.08 -5.51 -1.71
CA ASP A 126 -2.87 -6.95 -1.52
C ASP A 126 -3.30 -7.76 -2.77
N VAL A 127 -2.42 -8.64 -3.21
CA VAL A 127 -2.67 -9.63 -4.28
C VAL A 127 -2.69 -11.02 -3.65
N LEU A 128 -3.76 -11.75 -3.87
CA LEU A 128 -3.96 -13.13 -3.44
C LEU A 128 -4.02 -14.07 -4.65
N VAL A 129 -3.90 -15.36 -4.38
CA VAL A 129 -4.04 -16.44 -5.36
C VAL A 129 -5.34 -17.21 -5.12
N ASP A 130 -6.15 -17.38 -6.16
CA ASP A 130 -7.37 -18.21 -6.13
C ASP A 130 -7.07 -19.72 -6.27
N ARG A 131 -8.09 -20.56 -6.13
CA ARG A 131 -7.94 -22.02 -6.30
C ARG A 131 -7.55 -22.48 -7.70
N ASP A 132 -7.71 -21.62 -8.71
CA ASP A 132 -7.29 -21.87 -10.09
C ASP A 132 -5.87 -21.34 -10.38
N ASN A 133 -5.13 -20.94 -9.32
CA ASN A 133 -3.81 -20.33 -9.40
C ASN A 133 -3.76 -19.00 -10.18
N ARG A 134 -4.83 -18.21 -10.13
CA ARG A 134 -4.89 -16.87 -10.72
C ARG A 134 -4.70 -15.80 -9.66
N TYR A 135 -4.02 -14.72 -10.03
CA TYR A 135 -3.91 -13.56 -9.17
C TYR A 135 -5.20 -12.75 -9.13
N ALA A 136 -5.53 -12.25 -7.95
CA ALA A 136 -6.64 -11.35 -7.71
C ALA A 136 -6.27 -10.30 -6.65
N LEU A 137 -6.77 -9.08 -6.80
CA LEU A 137 -6.72 -8.11 -5.72
C LEU A 137 -7.69 -8.52 -4.62
N ARG A 138 -7.23 -8.52 -3.37
CA ARG A 138 -8.10 -8.74 -2.21
C ARG A 138 -9.13 -7.63 -2.14
N TYR A 139 -10.40 -7.98 -1.91
CA TYR A 139 -11.48 -7.00 -1.73
C TYR A 139 -12.20 -7.22 -0.38
N PRO A 140 -12.54 -6.14 0.37
CA PRO A 140 -12.25 -4.73 0.12
C PRO A 140 -10.76 -4.40 0.07
N ALA A 141 -10.37 -3.59 -0.92
CA ALA A 141 -9.00 -3.14 -1.09
C ALA A 141 -8.58 -2.25 0.09
N ASP A 142 -7.29 -2.28 0.43
CA ASP A 142 -6.67 -1.50 1.49
C ASP A 142 -5.26 -1.09 1.05
N GLY A 143 -4.61 -0.21 1.82
CA GLY A 143 -3.22 0.21 1.57
C GLY A 143 -3.07 1.37 0.59
N ILE A 144 -4.11 1.69 -0.20
CA ILE A 144 -4.17 2.89 -1.04
C ILE A 144 -5.55 3.57 -0.91
N ARG A 145 -5.57 4.90 -0.81
CA ARG A 145 -6.79 5.71 -0.90
C ARG A 145 -7.23 5.84 -2.37
N LEU A 146 -8.06 4.90 -2.80
CA LEU A 146 -8.55 4.84 -4.18
C LEU A 146 -9.87 5.58 -4.38
N GLY A 147 -9.99 6.24 -5.53
CA GLY A 147 -11.25 6.80 -6.04
C GLY A 147 -12.03 5.86 -6.98
N ASP A 148 -11.42 4.77 -7.43
CA ASP A 148 -12.05 3.78 -8.31
C ASP A 148 -13.19 3.04 -7.60
N LYS A 149 -14.27 2.78 -8.34
CA LYS A 149 -15.44 2.02 -7.86
C LYS A 149 -15.19 0.52 -7.96
N LEU A 150 -14.19 0.04 -7.22
CA LEU A 150 -13.73 -1.34 -7.22
C LEU A 150 -14.81 -2.35 -6.82
N GLU A 151 -15.81 -1.93 -6.05
CA GLU A 151 -16.95 -2.76 -5.65
C GLU A 151 -17.72 -3.35 -6.84
N ARG A 152 -17.66 -2.70 -8.02
CA ARG A 152 -18.33 -3.16 -9.24
C ARG A 152 -17.62 -4.32 -9.93
N LEU A 153 -16.35 -4.54 -9.61
CA LEU A 153 -15.52 -5.61 -10.16
C LEU A 153 -15.31 -6.75 -9.17
N ALA A 154 -15.66 -6.54 -7.90
CA ALA A 154 -15.48 -7.54 -6.85
C ALA A 154 -16.47 -8.69 -7.05
N ILE A 155 -15.94 -9.91 -7.04
CA ILE A 155 -16.73 -11.14 -7.15
C ILE A 155 -16.41 -12.06 -5.97
N PRO A 156 -17.35 -12.94 -5.57
CA PRO A 156 -17.05 -14.02 -4.64
C PRO A 156 -15.87 -14.85 -5.16
N MET A 157 -14.92 -15.17 -4.29
CA MET A 157 -13.68 -15.84 -4.67
C MET A 157 -13.21 -16.79 -3.58
N ASN A 158 -12.87 -18.01 -4.00
CA ASN A 158 -12.24 -19.00 -3.13
C ASN A 158 -10.73 -18.89 -3.26
N PHE A 159 -10.07 -18.39 -2.22
CA PHE A 159 -8.62 -18.26 -2.21
C PHE A 159 -7.92 -19.58 -1.82
N ALA A 160 -6.80 -19.85 -2.47
CA ALA A 160 -5.83 -20.86 -2.04
C ALA A 160 -4.68 -20.24 -1.24
N ASP A 161 -4.52 -18.92 -1.32
CA ASP A 161 -3.48 -18.18 -0.62
C ASP A 161 -3.76 -18.12 0.89
N ARG A 162 -2.78 -18.51 1.70
CA ARG A 162 -2.88 -18.46 3.17
C ARG A 162 -3.06 -17.04 3.70
N TYR A 163 -2.65 -16.03 2.94
CA TYR A 163 -2.82 -14.62 3.30
C TYR A 163 -4.24 -14.10 3.07
N ALA A 164 -5.13 -14.93 2.53
CA ALA A 164 -6.57 -14.67 2.58
C ALA A 164 -7.16 -14.86 3.98
N ILE A 165 -6.42 -15.48 4.90
CA ILE A 165 -6.81 -15.68 6.29
C ILE A 165 -6.07 -14.66 7.17
N VAL A 166 -6.81 -13.99 8.05
CA VAL A 166 -6.29 -13.00 9.01
C VAL A 166 -6.65 -13.43 10.43
N ALA A 167 -5.72 -13.27 11.38
CA ALA A 167 -6.00 -13.52 12.79
C ALA A 167 -6.92 -12.42 13.35
N ASP A 168 -7.73 -12.75 14.35
CA ASP A 168 -8.62 -11.78 15.00
C ASP A 168 -7.84 -10.62 15.63
N GLU A 169 -6.67 -10.91 16.21
CA GLU A 169 -5.78 -9.91 16.82
C GLU A 169 -5.16 -8.93 15.82
N ASP A 170 -5.01 -9.34 14.55
CA ASP A 170 -4.49 -8.52 13.46
C ASP A 170 -5.56 -7.59 12.87
N LEU A 171 -6.82 -7.75 13.27
CA LEU A 171 -7.96 -7.02 12.71
C LEU A 171 -8.61 -6.14 13.78
N LEU A 172 -8.47 -4.82 13.62
CA LEU A 172 -9.12 -3.87 14.52
C LEU A 172 -10.63 -4.14 14.60
N PRO A 173 -11.24 -4.16 15.81
CA PRO A 173 -12.64 -4.54 15.99
C PRO A 173 -13.61 -3.77 15.08
N GLN A 174 -13.43 -2.45 14.92
CA GLN A 174 -14.29 -1.63 14.06
C GLN A 174 -14.16 -2.02 12.58
N ARG A 175 -12.95 -2.42 12.15
CA ARG A 175 -12.70 -2.90 10.78
C ARG A 175 -13.32 -4.27 10.57
N ARG A 176 -13.17 -5.18 11.54
CA ARG A 176 -13.81 -6.51 11.52
C ARG A 176 -15.31 -6.41 11.39
N ASP A 177 -15.96 -5.62 12.24
CA ASP A 177 -17.41 -5.48 12.26
C ASP A 177 -17.94 -4.90 10.93
N LEU A 178 -17.20 -3.96 10.33
CA LEU A 178 -17.52 -3.43 9.01
C LEU A 178 -17.36 -4.46 7.89
N LEU A 179 -16.33 -5.31 7.95
CA LEU A 179 -16.13 -6.38 6.97
C LEU A 179 -17.24 -7.45 7.10
N LEU A 180 -17.60 -7.84 8.33
CA LEU A 180 -18.69 -8.77 8.62
C LEU A 180 -20.04 -8.23 8.14
N ALA A 181 -20.36 -6.97 8.43
CA ALA A 181 -21.60 -6.34 7.99
C ALA A 181 -21.74 -6.29 6.46
N ARG A 182 -20.61 -6.32 5.74
CA ARG A 182 -20.55 -6.37 4.26
C ARG A 182 -20.49 -7.80 3.71
N GLY A 183 -20.45 -8.81 4.57
CA GLY A 183 -20.20 -10.21 4.18
C GLY A 183 -18.83 -10.42 3.54
N ALA A 184 -17.88 -9.50 3.73
CA ALA A 184 -16.58 -9.54 3.07
C ALA A 184 -15.64 -10.60 3.65
N ILE A 185 -15.88 -10.98 4.91
CA ILE A 185 -15.14 -12.02 5.63
C ILE A 185 -16.13 -12.96 6.32
N GLU A 186 -15.68 -14.18 6.62
CA GLU A 186 -16.37 -15.13 7.50
C GLU A 186 -15.39 -15.80 8.46
N ALA A 187 -15.92 -16.44 9.50
CA ALA A 187 -15.10 -17.14 10.49
C ALA A 187 -14.37 -18.33 9.85
N TYR A 188 -13.08 -18.49 10.18
CA TYR A 188 -12.22 -19.57 9.69
C TYR A 188 -11.59 -20.34 10.86
N GLY A 189 -12.41 -21.17 11.51
CA GLY A 189 -12.06 -21.81 12.78
C GLY A 189 -12.11 -20.81 13.93
N GLU A 190 -11.30 -21.07 14.96
CA GLU A 190 -11.18 -20.18 16.13
C GLU A 190 -10.26 -19.00 15.81
N ASP A 191 -10.67 -17.79 16.25
CA ASP A 191 -9.91 -16.53 16.23
C ASP A 191 -9.29 -16.14 14.88
N ARG A 192 -9.91 -16.53 13.77
CA ARG A 192 -9.45 -16.18 12.42
C ARG A 192 -10.62 -15.91 11.49
N TRP A 193 -10.34 -15.12 10.47
CA TRP A 193 -11.29 -14.71 9.44
C TRP A 193 -10.72 -14.96 8.06
N ILE A 194 -11.55 -15.40 7.11
CA ILE A 194 -11.17 -15.56 5.71
C ILE A 194 -11.88 -14.53 4.83
N PHE A 195 -11.16 -13.91 3.91
CA PHE A 195 -11.73 -13.03 2.88
C PHE A 195 -12.47 -13.83 1.81
N LEU A 196 -13.63 -13.30 1.40
CA LEU A 196 -14.54 -13.98 0.48
C LEU A 196 -14.63 -13.34 -0.90
N PHE A 197 -13.99 -12.18 -1.09
CA PHE A 197 -14.11 -11.40 -2.31
C PHE A 197 -12.74 -11.00 -2.85
N GLY A 198 -12.65 -11.03 -4.18
CA GLY A 198 -11.50 -10.54 -4.91
C GLY A 198 -11.91 -9.90 -6.23
N ILE A 199 -10.96 -9.19 -6.82
CA ILE A 199 -11.07 -8.65 -8.17
C ILE A 199 -10.03 -9.38 -9.02
N PRO A 200 -10.41 -10.14 -10.05
CA PRO A 200 -9.44 -10.77 -10.94
C PRO A 200 -8.42 -9.75 -11.43
N LEU A 201 -7.13 -10.05 -11.31
CA LEU A 201 -6.08 -9.05 -11.53
C LEU A 201 -6.15 -8.41 -12.93
N HIS A 202 -6.56 -9.18 -13.93
CA HIS A 202 -6.74 -8.68 -15.29
C HIS A 202 -7.87 -7.64 -15.42
N GLU A 203 -8.93 -7.72 -14.61
CA GLU A 203 -9.99 -6.70 -14.57
C GLU A 203 -9.48 -5.43 -13.88
N ALA A 204 -8.74 -5.55 -12.78
CA ALA A 204 -8.08 -4.41 -12.16
C ALA A 204 -7.09 -3.72 -13.12
N ARG A 205 -6.31 -4.51 -13.87
CA ARG A 205 -5.38 -3.99 -14.89
C ARG A 205 -6.09 -3.21 -16.00
N ARG A 206 -7.32 -3.57 -16.37
CA ARG A 206 -8.12 -2.85 -17.39
C ARG A 206 -8.56 -1.46 -16.94
N LEU A 207 -8.59 -1.18 -15.64
CA LEU A 207 -8.85 0.17 -15.11
C LEU A 207 -7.66 1.12 -15.33
N ILE A 208 -6.48 0.58 -15.63
CA ILE A 208 -5.28 1.38 -15.88
C ILE A 208 -5.17 1.66 -17.38
N ASP A 209 -5.31 2.93 -17.75
CA ASP A 209 -5.07 3.42 -19.10
C ASP A 209 -3.69 2.94 -19.59
N PRO A 210 -3.59 2.22 -20.72
CA PRO A 210 -2.31 1.79 -21.28
C PRO A 210 -1.30 2.93 -21.45
N ALA A 211 -1.75 4.16 -21.75
CA ALA A 211 -0.87 5.32 -21.89
C ALA A 211 -0.21 5.74 -20.56
N ALA A 212 -0.83 5.44 -19.41
CA ALA A 212 -0.25 5.71 -18.10
C ALA A 212 0.92 4.77 -17.75
N LEU A 213 0.98 3.62 -18.41
CA LEU A 213 1.98 2.58 -18.23
C LEU A 213 3.11 2.61 -19.26
N ALA A 214 2.98 3.43 -20.29
CA ALA A 214 4.09 3.72 -21.17
C ALA A 214 5.23 4.36 -20.36
N ASP A 215 6.46 3.90 -20.59
CA ASP A 215 7.62 4.51 -19.96
C ASP A 215 7.70 5.99 -20.34
N ARG A 216 8.05 6.82 -19.35
CA ARG A 216 8.44 8.19 -19.67
C ARG A 216 9.75 8.09 -20.41
N VAL A 217 9.77 8.44 -21.68
CA VAL A 217 11.01 8.68 -22.42
C VAL A 217 11.67 9.89 -21.75
N TYR A 218 12.56 9.63 -20.80
CA TYR A 218 13.43 10.66 -20.26
C TYR A 218 14.42 11.01 -21.37
N SER A 219 14.17 12.10 -22.10
CA SER A 219 15.20 12.71 -22.95
C SER A 219 16.38 13.06 -22.06
N LYS A 220 17.52 12.41 -22.31
CA LYS A 220 18.82 12.79 -21.73
C LYS A 220 19.21 14.20 -22.11
#